data_AF-A0A7C7T196-F1
#
_entry.id   AF-A0A7C7T196-F1
#
_cell.length_a   1.000
_cell.length_b   1.000
_cell.length_c   1.000
_cell.angle_alpha   90.00
_cell.angle_beta   90.00
_cell.angle_gamma   90.00
#
_symmetry.space_group_name_H-M   'P 1'
#
loop_
_entity.id
_entity.type
_entity.pdbx_description
1 polymer ?
#
loop_
_entity_poly.entity_id
_entity_poly.type
_entity_poly.pdbx_seq_one_letter_code
_entity_poly.pdbx_strand_id
1 'polypeptide(L)' 'MNLADKIQILKPHTTLLKGNLMGIEKEGLRVSRKGGISQAPHPKAFGC' A
#
# COMPACT_ATOMS: atom_id res chain seq x y z
N MET A 1 -21.98 8.54 -21.26
CA MET A 1 -21.44 9.34 -20.14
C MET A 1 -19.94 9.19 -20.09
N ASN A 2 -19.24 10.32 -20.11
CA ASN A 2 -17.79 10.36 -19.91
C ASN A 2 -17.47 10.21 -18.41
N LEU A 3 -16.18 10.15 -18.06
CA LEU A 3 -15.73 9.99 -16.66
C LEU A 3 -16.14 11.20 -15.79
N ALA A 4 -16.09 12.41 -16.32
CA ALA A 4 -16.44 13.62 -15.59
C ALA A 4 -17.93 13.62 -15.19
N ASP A 5 -18.82 13.21 -16.11
CA ASP A 5 -20.25 13.09 -15.84
C ASP A 5 -20.50 12.10 -14.67
N LYS A 6 -19.78 10.97 -14.67
CA LYS A 6 -19.89 9.96 -13.60
C LYS A 6 -19.41 10.47 -12.25
N ILE A 7 -18.32 11.24 -12.23
CA ILE A 7 -17.80 11.86 -10.98
C ILE A 7 -18.79 12.90 -10.44
N GLN A 8 -19.44 13.69 -11.31
CA GLN A 8 -20.43 14.68 -10.89
C GLN A 8 -21.66 14.05 -10.23
N ILE A 9 -22.08 12.87 -10.67
CA ILE A 9 -23.18 12.13 -10.04
C ILE A 9 -22.81 11.72 -8.60
N LEU A 10 -21.54 11.41 -8.32
CA LEU A 10 -21.08 10.96 -7.00
C LEU A 10 -20.78 12.12 -6.03
N LYS A 11 -20.58 13.34 -6.54
CA LYS A 11 -20.23 14.53 -5.73
C LYS A 11 -21.17 14.80 -4.55
N PRO A 12 -22.51 14.75 -4.71
CA PRO A 12 -23.44 14.97 -3.59
C PRO A 12 -23.36 13.89 -2.49
N HIS A 13 -22.84 12.71 -2.81
CA HIS A 13 -22.76 11.56 -1.90
C HIS A 13 -21.36 11.35 -1.30
N THR A 14 -20.46 12.33 -1.44
CA THR A 14 -19.05 12.23 -1.02
C THR A 14 -18.85 11.87 0.44
N THR A 15 -19.80 12.19 1.32
CA THR A 15 -19.76 11.80 2.74
C THR A 15 -19.83 10.29 2.95
N LEU A 16 -20.53 9.55 2.08
CA LEU A 16 -20.63 8.08 2.12
C LEU A 16 -19.33 7.39 1.70
N LEU A 17 -18.46 8.08 0.95
CA LEU A 17 -17.18 7.57 0.48
C LEU A 17 -16.02 7.88 1.45
N LYS A 18 -16.31 8.53 2.58
CA LYS A 18 -15.32 8.84 3.63
C LYS A 18 -15.16 7.65 4.58
N GLY A 19 -13.96 7.50 5.14
CA GLY A 19 -13.68 6.49 6.16
C GLY A 19 -13.39 5.09 5.62
N ASN A 20 -13.06 4.97 4.33
CA ASN A 20 -12.64 3.70 3.76
C ASN A 20 -11.41 3.17 4.50
N LEU A 21 -11.51 1.94 4.99
CA LEU A 21 -10.38 1.22 5.57
C LEU A 21 -9.50 0.70 4.44
N MET A 22 -8.20 0.94 4.53
CA MET A 22 -7.22 0.49 3.54
C MET A 22 -6.07 -0.23 4.23
N GLY A 23 -5.76 -1.43 3.74
CA GLY A 23 -4.52 -2.13 4.05
C GLY A 23 -3.49 -1.89 2.95
N ILE A 24 -2.22 -1.80 3.31
CA ILE A 24 -1.11 -1.69 2.37
C ILE A 24 -0.11 -2.80 2.67
N GLU A 25 0.26 -3.51 1.63
CA GLU A 25 1.34 -4.49 1.65
C GLU A 25 2.48 -4.01 0.77
N LYS A 26 3.71 -4.22 1.24
CA LYS A 26 4.91 -3.87 0.49
C LYS A 26 6.02 -4.84 0.82
N GLU A 27 6.65 -5.34 -0.22
CA GLU A 27 7.80 -6.25 -0.12
C GLU A 27 9.09 -5.55 -0.54
N GLY A 28 10.21 -6.09 -0.07
CA GLY A 28 11.55 -5.61 -0.42
C GLY A 28 12.62 -6.64 -0.10
N LEU A 29 13.60 -6.76 -0.98
CA LEU A 29 14.76 -7.63 -0.76
C LEU A 29 15.67 -7.05 0.32
N ARG A 30 16.12 -7.91 1.25
CA ARG A 30 17.21 -7.56 2.16
C ARG A 30 18.53 -7.65 1.40
N VAL A 31 19.30 -6.55 1.40
CA VAL A 31 20.58 -6.46 0.69
C VAL A 31 21.74 -6.39 1.67
N SER A 32 22.87 -6.99 1.29
CA SER A 32 24.13 -6.89 2.00
C SER A 32 24.83 -5.56 1.70
N ARG A 33 25.82 -5.17 2.51
CA ARG A 33 26.65 -3.97 2.24
C ARG A 33 27.39 -4.02 0.90
N LYS A 34 27.62 -5.22 0.36
CA LYS A 34 28.24 -5.43 -0.95
C LYS A 34 27.24 -5.32 -2.12
N GLY A 35 25.97 -5.04 -1.83
CA GLY A 35 24.91 -4.88 -2.84
C GLY A 35 24.23 -6.18 -3.28
N GLY A 36 24.72 -7.36 -2.87
CA GLY A 36 24.07 -8.65 -3.17
C GLY A 36 22.95 -9.01 -2.19
N ILE A 37 22.15 -10.03 -2.52
CA ILE A 37 21.07 -10.54 -1.65
C ILE A 37 21.63 -11.00 -0.31
N SER A 38 21.05 -10.52 0.79
CA SER A 38 21.45 -10.89 2.14
C SER A 38 21.12 -12.36 2.41
N GLN A 39 22.12 -13.13 2.85
CA GLN A 39 21.97 -14.53 3.30
C GLN A 39 21.73 -14.63 4.82
N ALA A 40 21.62 -13.51 5.52
CA ALA A 40 21.34 -13.52 6.96
C ALA A 40 19.94 -14.08 7.23
N PRO A 41 19.71 -14.77 8.37
CA PRO A 41 18.37 -15.19 8.79
C PRO A 41 17.45 -13.99 9.00
N HIS A 42 16.15 -14.24 9.20
CA HIS A 42 15.19 -13.20 9.55
C HIS A 42 15.66 -12.43 10.80
N PRO A 43 15.63 -11.09 10.81
CA PRO A 43 16.08 -10.33 11.97
C PRO A 43 15.17 -10.57 13.18
N LYS A 44 15.74 -11.09 14.28
CA LYS A 44 15.01 -11.36 15.54
C LYS A 44 14.27 -10.14 16.13
N ALA A 45 14.67 -8.93 15.75
CA ALA A 45 14.03 -7.70 16.19
C ALA A 45 12.60 -7.51 15.62
N PHE A 46 12.26 -8.20 14.52
CA PHE A 46 10.94 -8.11 13.89
C PHE A 46 10.02 -9.29 14.23
N GLY A 47 10.46 -10.20 15.11
CA GLY A 47 9.75 -11.42 15.43
C GLY A 47 10.63 -12.66 15.31
N CYS A 48 9.99 -13.82 15.24
CA CYS A 48 10.62 -15.13 15.40
C CYS A 48 11.04 -15.75 14.07
#